data_AF-A0A0R2AYQ1-F1
#
_entry.id   AF-A0A0R2AYQ1-F1
#
_cell.length_a   1.000
_cell.length_b   1.000
_cell.length_c   1.000
_cell.angle_alpha   90.00
_cell.angle_beta   90.00
_cell.angle_gamma   90.00
#
_symmetry.space_group_name_H-M   'P 1'
#
loop_
_entity.id
_entity.type
_entity.pdbx_description
1 polymer ?
#
loop_
_entity_poly.entity_id
_entity_poly.type
_entity_poly.pdbx_seq_one_letter_code
_entity_poly.pdbx_strand_id
1 'polypeptide(L)'
;MIANYPSVGDPKILDVTRLLIMNHIRALKGGGVAIANLFSQPVEHLSDKALSDGSTAQGITEIINLAKQVDHVILAMGSLPDKSKVAKARYDGLITVIKEEKLTDKVEMLINVTSKKPAHPLSLQGRTWEFQPISEPKPSKKTMKKIADQ
;
A
#
# COMPACT_ATOMS: atom_id res chain seq x y z
N MET A 1 4.76 -3.41 -6.89
CA MET A 1 4.38 -2.30 -5.98
C MET A 1 2.87 -2.16 -5.99
N ILE A 2 2.24 -2.06 -4.83
CA ILE A 2 0.80 -1.81 -4.70
C ILE A 2 0.64 -0.30 -4.49
N ALA A 3 0.20 0.38 -5.56
CA ALA A 3 -0.11 1.80 -5.54
C ALA A 3 -1.57 1.97 -5.93
N ASN A 4 -2.24 2.94 -5.31
CA ASN A 4 -3.62 3.27 -5.58
C ASN A 4 -3.82 3.79 -7.02
N TYR A 5 -5.07 3.79 -7.49
CA TYR A 5 -5.63 4.35 -8.74
C TYR A 5 -5.68 3.45 -10.00
N PRO A 6 -6.73 2.62 -10.17
CA PRO A 6 -7.31 2.38 -11.49
C PRO A 6 -8.35 3.46 -11.74
N SER A 7 -8.29 4.18 -12.85
CA SER A 7 -9.48 4.88 -13.30
C SER A 7 -9.56 4.98 -14.82
N VAL A 8 -10.81 4.97 -15.26
CA VAL A 8 -11.34 5.69 -16.42
C VAL A 8 -11.31 7.22 -16.16
N GLY A 9 -10.39 7.70 -15.31
CA GLY A 9 -10.17 9.11 -14.99
C GLY A 9 -8.95 9.62 -15.75
N ASP A 10 -8.73 10.94 -15.67
CA ASP A 10 -7.80 11.68 -16.52
C ASP A 10 -6.49 10.88 -16.72
N PRO A 11 -6.24 10.35 -17.94
CA PRO A 11 -5.09 9.52 -18.25
C PRO A 11 -3.78 10.13 -17.76
N LYS A 12 -3.72 11.47 -17.70
CA LYS A 12 -2.57 12.24 -17.21
C LYS A 12 -2.16 11.88 -15.79
N ILE A 13 -3.09 11.68 -14.84
CA ILE A 13 -2.74 11.40 -13.44
C ILE A 13 -2.21 9.97 -13.28
N LEU A 14 -2.80 9.03 -14.01
CA LEU A 14 -2.34 7.64 -14.08
C LEU A 14 -0.94 7.56 -14.67
N ASP A 15 -0.70 8.33 -15.74
CA ASP A 15 0.59 8.39 -16.42
C ASP A 15 1.65 9.01 -15.51
N VAL A 16 1.36 10.11 -14.81
CA VAL A 16 2.32 10.74 -13.88
C VAL A 16 2.69 9.80 -12.73
N THR A 17 1.73 9.10 -12.12
CA THR A 17 2.04 8.16 -11.03
C THR A 17 2.92 7.03 -11.56
N ARG A 18 2.55 6.41 -12.69
CA ARG A 18 3.33 5.37 -13.35
C ARG A 18 4.73 5.83 -13.74
N LEU A 19 4.86 7.03 -14.31
CA LEU A 19 6.15 7.63 -14.70
C LEU A 19 7.05 7.86 -13.49
N LEU A 20 6.52 8.40 -12.38
CA LEU A 20 7.30 8.59 -11.14
C LEU A 20 7.80 7.25 -10.60
N ILE A 21 6.96 6.22 -10.60
CA ILE A 21 7.33 4.86 -10.19
C ILE A 21 8.42 4.31 -11.10
N MET A 22 8.22 4.36 -12.41
CA MET A 22 9.15 3.81 -13.39
C MET A 22 10.52 4.51 -13.33
N ASN A 23 10.53 5.83 -13.18
CA ASN A 23 11.77 6.59 -13.01
C ASN A 23 12.51 6.17 -11.73
N HIS A 24 11.79 5.94 -10.64
CA HIS A 24 12.42 5.55 -9.38
C HIS A 24 12.91 4.09 -9.39
N ILE A 25 12.13 3.15 -9.94
CA ILE A 25 12.55 1.74 -10.03
C ILE A 25 13.75 1.56 -10.96
N ARG A 26 13.83 2.32 -12.07
CA ARG A 26 15.02 2.33 -12.92
C ARG A 26 16.29 2.70 -12.14
N ALA A 27 16.18 3.64 -11.20
CA ALA A 27 17.30 4.00 -10.33
C ALA A 27 17.67 2.88 -9.32
N LEU A 28 16.72 2.01 -8.97
CA LEU A 28 16.90 0.86 -8.08
C LEU A 28 17.40 -0.42 -8.79
N LYS A 29 17.77 -0.35 -10.08
CA LYS A 29 18.22 -1.49 -10.93
C LYS A 29 17.21 -2.65 -11.06
N GLY A 30 15.92 -2.40 -10.82
CA GLY A 30 14.88 -3.40 -11.03
C GLY A 30 14.64 -3.69 -12.52
N GLY A 31 14.37 -4.95 -12.87
CA GLY A 31 14.13 -5.38 -14.26
C GLY A 31 12.70 -5.16 -14.77
N GLY A 32 11.69 -5.21 -13.88
CA GLY A 32 10.27 -5.07 -14.24
C GLY A 32 9.40 -4.61 -13.07
N VAL A 33 8.26 -3.97 -13.39
CA VAL A 33 7.34 -3.40 -12.39
C VAL A 33 5.92 -3.85 -12.68
N ALA A 34 5.29 -4.46 -11.69
CA ALA A 34 3.84 -4.67 -11.67
C ALA A 34 3.19 -3.72 -10.65
N ILE A 35 2.08 -3.09 -11.07
CA ILE A 35 1.30 -2.15 -10.26
C ILE A 35 -0.07 -2.76 -10.01
N ALA A 36 -0.42 -2.94 -8.74
CA ALA A 36 -1.75 -3.39 -8.31
C ALA A 36 -2.40 -2.35 -7.42
N ASN A 37 -3.73 -2.26 -7.50
CA ASN A 37 -4.53 -1.30 -6.74
C ASN A 37 -5.19 -1.97 -5.55
N LEU A 38 -5.29 -1.27 -4.42
CA LEU A 38 -6.03 -1.78 -3.26
C LEU A 38 -7.54 -1.92 -3.57
N PHE A 39 -8.06 -1.06 -4.44
CA PHE A 39 -9.46 -1.05 -4.89
C PHE A 39 -9.52 -1.31 -6.39
N SER A 40 -10.55 -2.04 -6.82
CA SER A 40 -10.69 -2.54 -8.19
C SER A 40 -11.33 -1.52 -9.13
N GLN A 41 -12.10 -0.57 -8.60
CA GLN A 41 -12.71 0.51 -9.38
C GLN A 41 -12.21 1.89 -8.94
N PRO A 42 -12.22 2.87 -9.87
CA PRO A 42 -12.09 4.26 -9.51
C PRO A 42 -13.17 4.72 -8.54
N VAL A 43 -12.76 5.61 -7.66
CA VAL A 43 -13.64 6.27 -6.72
C VAL A 43 -13.60 7.76 -7.02
N GLU A 44 -14.67 8.29 -7.63
CA GLU A 44 -14.75 9.73 -8.00
C GLU A 44 -14.72 10.64 -6.77
N HIS A 45 -15.25 10.15 -5.64
CA HIS A 45 -15.29 10.85 -4.36
C HIS A 45 -14.82 9.96 -3.22
N LEU A 46 -13.78 10.37 -2.51
CA LEU A 46 -13.25 9.69 -1.32
C LEU A 46 -14.30 9.66 -0.20
N SER A 47 -15.16 8.65 -0.24
CA SER A 47 -16.14 8.31 0.78
C SER A 47 -16.07 6.81 1.05
N ASP A 48 -16.37 6.40 2.27
CA ASP A 48 -16.38 4.98 2.65
C ASP A 48 -17.34 4.17 1.76
N LYS A 49 -18.48 4.75 1.36
CA LYS A 49 -19.43 4.12 0.43
C LYS A 49 -18.79 3.82 -0.92
N ALA A 50 -18.18 4.84 -1.53
CA ALA A 50 -17.61 4.69 -2.86
C ALA A 50 -16.35 3.78 -2.87
N LEU A 51 -15.59 3.72 -1.78
CA LEU A 51 -14.49 2.75 -1.59
C LEU A 51 -15.00 1.30 -1.41
N SER A 52 -16.15 1.13 -0.75
CA SER A 52 -16.81 -0.17 -0.61
C SER A 52 -17.29 -0.66 -1.97
N ASP A 53 -17.96 0.20 -2.74
CA ASP A 53 -18.49 -0.12 -4.06
C ASP A 53 -17.37 -0.45 -5.06
N GLY A 54 -16.20 0.17 -4.90
CA GLY A 54 -15.01 -0.11 -5.72
C GLY A 54 -14.19 -1.33 -5.29
N SER A 55 -14.62 -2.09 -4.29
CA SER A 55 -13.92 -3.28 -3.80
C SER A 55 -14.50 -4.56 -4.40
N THR A 56 -13.66 -5.42 -4.99
CA THR A 56 -14.05 -6.82 -5.26
C THR A 56 -13.64 -7.73 -4.11
N ALA A 57 -14.40 -8.81 -3.90
CA ALA A 57 -14.08 -9.83 -2.91
C ALA A 57 -12.74 -10.51 -3.21
N GLN A 58 -12.39 -10.65 -4.49
CA GLN A 58 -11.19 -11.32 -4.99
C GLN A 58 -9.95 -10.40 -5.07
N GLY A 59 -10.11 -9.07 -4.95
CA GLY A 59 -9.01 -8.14 -5.21
C GLY A 59 -7.79 -8.33 -4.30
N ILE A 60 -7.98 -8.73 -3.03
CA ILE A 60 -6.84 -9.05 -2.15
C ILE A 60 -6.11 -10.32 -2.65
N THR A 61 -6.85 -11.34 -3.07
CA THR A 61 -6.27 -12.59 -3.60
C THR A 61 -5.42 -12.33 -4.84
N GLU A 62 -5.89 -11.49 -5.76
CA GLU A 62 -5.13 -11.09 -6.96
C GLU A 62 -3.84 -10.34 -6.60
N ILE A 63 -3.92 -9.40 -5.66
CA ILE A 63 -2.76 -8.67 -5.15
C ILE A 63 -1.72 -9.63 -4.56
N ILE A 64 -2.17 -10.62 -3.77
CA ILE A 64 -1.30 -11.60 -3.13
C ILE A 64 -0.65 -12.54 -4.16
N ASN A 65 -1.41 -12.99 -5.16
CA ASN A 65 -0.87 -13.82 -6.23
C ASN A 65 0.23 -13.08 -7.00
N LEU A 66 0.03 -11.78 -7.28
CA LEU A 66 1.07 -10.95 -7.88
C LEU A 66 2.27 -10.77 -6.94
N ALA A 67 2.01 -10.52 -5.65
CA ALA A 67 3.05 -10.37 -4.64
C ALA A 67 3.95 -11.62 -4.54
N LYS A 68 3.40 -12.83 -4.74
CA LYS A 68 4.16 -14.08 -4.76
C LYS A 68 5.15 -14.17 -5.93
N GLN A 69 4.87 -13.53 -7.06
CA GLN A 69 5.66 -13.61 -8.30
C GLN A 69 6.80 -12.58 -8.40
N VAL A 70 6.91 -11.66 -7.44
CA VAL A 70 7.90 -10.58 -7.47
C VAL A 70 8.89 -10.69 -6.31
N ASP A 71 10.10 -10.17 -6.51
CA ASP A 71 11.17 -10.15 -5.50
C ASP A 71 10.90 -9.13 -4.39
N HIS A 72 10.26 -7.99 -4.73
CA HIS A 72 10.00 -6.89 -3.81
C HIS A 72 8.57 -6.34 -3.96
N VAL A 73 7.94 -6.05 -2.81
CA VAL A 73 6.60 -5.48 -2.72
C VAL A 73 6.67 -4.17 -1.95
N ILE A 74 6.42 -3.06 -2.65
CA ILE A 74 6.31 -1.74 -2.01
C ILE A 74 4.83 -1.39 -1.85
N LEU A 75 4.42 -1.03 -0.64
CA LEU A 75 3.12 -0.46 -0.31
C LEU A 75 3.21 1.07 -0.36
N ALA A 76 2.41 1.71 -1.22
CA ALA A 76 2.57 3.13 -1.52
C ALA A 76 1.24 3.92 -1.42
N MET A 77 0.46 3.64 -0.37
CA MET A 77 -0.91 4.16 -0.19
C MET A 77 -0.97 5.52 0.54
N GLY A 78 0.16 6.02 1.05
CA GLY A 78 0.20 7.23 1.87
C GLY A 78 -0.72 7.15 3.10
N SER A 79 -1.37 8.26 3.43
CA SER A 79 -2.28 8.37 4.58
C SER A 79 -3.70 7.85 4.30
N LEU A 80 -3.94 7.10 3.21
CA LEU A 80 -5.29 6.67 2.84
C LEU A 80 -5.93 5.77 3.93
N PRO A 81 -5.23 4.76 4.48
CA PRO A 81 -5.77 3.95 5.58
C PRO A 81 -6.07 4.75 6.86
N ASP A 82 -5.40 5.87 7.09
CA ASP A 82 -5.65 6.71 8.28
C ASP A 82 -6.92 7.56 8.13
N LYS A 83 -7.34 7.82 6.88
CA LYS A 83 -8.44 8.75 6.56
C LYS A 83 -9.78 8.06 6.25
N SER A 84 -9.78 6.75 6.00
CA SER A 84 -10.99 5.98 5.67
C SER A 84 -11.04 4.67 6.44
N LYS A 85 -12.20 4.38 7.04
CA LYS A 85 -12.42 3.11 7.74
C LYS A 85 -12.41 1.92 6.79
N VAL A 86 -12.95 2.11 5.59
CA VAL A 86 -12.97 1.07 4.55
C VAL A 86 -11.57 0.79 4.02
N ALA A 87 -10.79 1.85 3.75
CA ALA A 87 -9.38 1.69 3.38
C ALA A 87 -8.55 1.04 4.48
N LYS A 88 -8.82 1.41 5.75
CA LYS A 88 -8.19 0.76 6.89
C LYS A 88 -8.51 -0.73 6.97
N ALA A 89 -9.79 -1.09 6.89
CA ALA A 89 -10.20 -2.49 6.97
C ALA A 89 -9.59 -3.33 5.85
N ARG A 90 -9.54 -2.78 4.62
CA ARG A 90 -8.95 -3.47 3.47
C ARG A 90 -7.43 -3.57 3.55
N TYR A 91 -6.77 -2.53 4.05
CA TYR A 91 -5.34 -2.56 4.35
C TYR A 91 -5.02 -3.59 5.42
N ASP A 92 -5.75 -3.59 6.54
CA ASP A 92 -5.56 -4.55 7.64
C ASP A 92 -5.78 -5.98 7.13
N GLY A 93 -6.79 -6.21 6.27
CA GLY A 93 -7.01 -7.49 5.59
C GLY A 93 -5.85 -7.92 4.71
N LEU A 94 -5.31 -7.02 3.88
CA LEU A 94 -4.13 -7.29 3.06
C LEU A 94 -2.92 -7.67 3.92
N ILE A 95 -2.67 -6.93 5.01
CA ILE A 95 -1.56 -7.21 5.93
C ILE A 95 -1.72 -8.56 6.62
N THR A 96 -2.94 -8.94 7.01
CA THR A 96 -3.21 -10.27 7.57
C THR A 96 -2.83 -11.36 6.59
N VAL A 97 -3.29 -11.29 5.33
CA VAL A 97 -2.98 -12.31 4.32
C VAL A 97 -1.48 -12.33 3.97
N ILE A 98 -0.82 -11.17 3.91
CA ILE A 98 0.65 -11.10 3.72
C ILE A 98 1.40 -11.89 4.79
N LYS A 99 0.95 -11.81 6.05
CA LYS A 99 1.57 -12.54 7.16
C LYS A 99 1.27 -14.03 7.09
N GLU A 100 0.02 -14.41 6.83
CA GLU A 100 -0.40 -15.81 6.66
C GLU A 100 0.39 -16.51 5.54
N GLU A 101 0.64 -15.78 4.45
CA GLU A 101 1.40 -16.23 3.28
C GLU A 101 2.92 -16.06 3.43
N LYS A 102 3.39 -15.60 4.59
CA LYS A 102 4.82 -15.40 4.93
C LYS A 102 5.57 -14.51 3.91
N LEU A 103 4.92 -13.46 3.42
CA LEU A 103 5.49 -12.53 2.45
C LEU A 103 6.13 -11.29 3.10
N THR A 104 6.12 -11.18 4.43
CA THR A 104 6.55 -9.99 5.17
C THR A 104 7.96 -9.51 4.81
N ASP A 105 8.91 -10.42 4.61
CA ASP A 105 10.34 -10.10 4.42
C ASP A 105 10.63 -9.32 3.13
N LYS A 106 9.73 -9.42 2.14
CA LYS A 106 9.83 -8.68 0.88
C LYS A 106 8.86 -7.51 0.77
N VAL A 107 8.11 -7.23 1.83
CA VAL A 107 7.11 -6.15 1.84
C VAL A 107 7.64 -4.96 2.62
N GLU A 108 7.68 -3.82 1.94
CA GLU A 108 8.13 -2.56 2.51
C GLU A 108 7.08 -1.47 2.27
N MET A 109 7.03 -0.48 3.17
CA MET A 109 6.19 0.70 3.05
C MET A 109 7.03 1.86 2.50
N LEU A 110 6.50 2.56 1.49
CA LEU A 110 7.05 3.83 1.05
C LEU A 110 6.82 4.88 2.14
N ILE A 111 7.90 5.51 2.61
CA ILE A 111 7.84 6.56 3.63
C ILE A 111 8.39 7.89 3.11
N ASN A 112 7.90 8.98 3.69
CA ASN A 112 8.49 10.30 3.52
C ASN A 112 9.69 10.45 4.45
N VAL A 113 10.87 10.76 3.90
CA VAL A 113 12.13 10.91 4.65
C VAL A 113 12.03 11.88 5.82
N THR A 114 11.34 13.00 5.62
CA THR A 114 11.24 14.07 6.61
C THR A 114 10.26 13.73 7.73
N SER A 115 9.07 13.23 7.39
CA SER A 115 8.02 12.98 8.39
C SER A 115 8.07 11.56 8.97
N LYS A 116 8.81 10.64 8.34
CA LYS A 116 8.85 9.20 8.65
C LYS A 116 7.46 8.55 8.66
N LYS A 117 6.52 9.11 7.88
CA LYS A 117 5.15 8.59 7.71
C LYS A 117 4.97 7.93 6.34
N PRO A 118 4.01 6.99 6.21
CA PRO A 118 3.63 6.43 4.91
C PRO A 118 3.33 7.52 3.89
N ALA A 119 3.88 7.36 2.68
CA ALA A 119 3.77 8.32 1.60
C ALA A 119 3.15 7.71 0.34
N HIS A 120 2.54 8.58 -0.46
CA HIS A 120 2.10 8.25 -1.82
C HIS A 120 3.15 8.75 -2.82
N PRO A 121 3.43 8.06 -3.95
CA PRO A 121 4.43 8.49 -4.94
C PRO A 121 4.27 9.95 -5.39
N LEU A 122 3.01 10.37 -5.63
CA LEU A 122 2.70 11.75 -6.01
C LEU A 122 3.05 12.80 -4.95
N SER A 123 3.12 12.43 -3.66
CA SER A 123 3.48 13.36 -2.58
C SER A 123 4.99 13.59 -2.45
N LEU A 124 5.80 12.77 -3.15
CA LEU A 124 7.25 12.79 -3.10
C LEU A 124 7.88 13.29 -4.42
N GLN A 125 7.12 14.02 -5.26
CA GLN A 125 7.65 14.57 -6.51
C GLN A 125 8.97 15.31 -6.28
N GLY A 126 10.03 14.87 -6.97
CA GLY A 126 11.37 15.45 -6.85
C GLY A 126 12.13 15.11 -5.56
N ARG A 127 11.65 14.18 -4.73
CA ARG A 127 12.29 13.75 -3.47
C ARG A 127 12.71 12.28 -3.54
N THR A 128 13.77 11.95 -2.80
CA THR A 128 14.22 10.56 -2.63
C THR A 128 13.16 9.73 -1.90
N TRP A 129 12.96 8.49 -2.34
CA TRP A 129 12.08 7.56 -1.64
C TRP A 129 12.90 6.80 -0.60
N GLU A 130 12.28 6.55 0.54
CA GLU A 130 12.79 5.63 1.55
C GLU A 130 11.75 4.54 1.78
N PHE A 131 12.24 3.37 2.13
CA PHE A 131 11.43 2.20 2.42
C PHE A 131 11.63 1.78 3.86
N GLN A 132 10.56 1.28 4.46
CA GLN A 132 10.61 0.71 5.80
C GLN A 132 9.92 -0.66 5.77
N PRO A 133 10.53 -1.71 6.36
CA PRO A 133 9.85 -2.98 6.53
C PRO A 133 8.50 -2.79 7.24
N ILE A 134 7.48 -3.54 6.82
CA ILE A 134 6.18 -3.51 7.51
C ILE A 134 6.36 -4.14 8.91
N SER A 135 6.67 -3.31 9.91
CA SER A 135 6.88 -3.78 11.28
C SER A 135 5.64 -4.53 11.77
N GLU A 136 5.82 -5.67 12.43
CA GLU A 136 4.75 -6.29 13.21
C GLU A 136 4.11 -5.24 14.14
N PRO A 137 2.79 -5.25 14.32
CA PRO A 137 2.15 -4.33 15.23
C PRO A 137 2.76 -4.54 16.62
N LYS A 138 3.48 -3.53 17.13
CA LYS A 138 3.92 -3.53 18.52
C LYS A 138 2.66 -3.75 19.39
N PRO A 139 2.64 -4.74 20.29
CA PRO A 139 1.49 -4.98 21.13
C PRO A 139 1.12 -3.70 21.86
N SER A 140 -0.16 -3.33 21.79
CA SER A 140 -0.65 -2.11 22.42
C SER A 140 -0.35 -2.15 23.92
N LYS A 141 -0.02 -1.01 24.54
CA LYS A 141 0.20 -0.92 26.00
C LYS A 141 -0.98 -1.45 26.84
N LYS A 142 -2.18 -1.56 26.26
CA LYS A 142 -3.35 -2.20 26.90
C LYS A 142 -3.21 -3.71 27.05
N THR A 143 -2.48 -4.39 26.17
CA THR A 143 -2.25 -5.84 26.22
C THR A 143 -1.19 -6.20 27.28
N MET A 144 -0.15 -5.37 27.45
CA MET A 144 0.89 -5.60 28.47
C MET A 144 0.36 -5.47 29.90
N LYS A 145 -0.64 -4.60 30.14
CA LYS A 145 -1.23 -4.44 31.47
C LYS A 145 -2.04 -5.67 31.91
N LYS A 146 -2.60 -6.43 30.97
CA LYS A 146 -3.43 -7.61 31.28
C LYS A 146 -2.61 -8.87 31.59
N ILE A 147 -1.33 -8.87 31.22
CA ILE A 147 -0.40 -9.99 31.44
C ILE A 147 0.38 -9.80 32.75
N ALA A 148 0.50 -8.56 33.24
CA ALA A 148 1.17 -8.26 34.51
C ALA A 148 0.27 -8.39 35.75
N ASP A 149 -1.03 -8.65 35.57
CA ASP A 149 -2.03 -8.81 36.64
C ASP A 149 -2.60 -10.26 36.71
N GLN A 150 -1.83 -11.26 36.23
CA GLN A 150 -2.12 -12.69 36.43
C GLN A 150 -0.96 -13.40 37.12
#